data_AF-A0A9R1WTW4-F1
#
_entry.id   AF-A0A9R1WTW4-F1
#
_cell.length_a   1.000
_cell.length_b   1.000
_cell.length_c   1.000
_cell.angle_alpha   90.00
_cell.angle_beta   90.00
_cell.angle_gamma   90.00
#
_symmetry.space_group_name_H-M   'P 1'
#
loop_
_entity.id
_entity.type
_entity.pdbx_description
1 polymer ?
#
loop_
_entity_poly.entity_id
_entity_poly.type
_entity_poly.pdbx_seq_one_letter_code
_entity_poly.pdbx_strand_id
1 'polypeptide(L)'
;MFKFWGSPQEQQVSSPRPQESTTNSWYPPSASPPSSSGSPIPNDINSNTYTERLEDRSHLSSHETQSPVVYLQDKSIDELRRLLSDQGAYQQFLLSIDPVRTQNNVRDELKKETLQLARENLEKEPQITELRNQCMIIRTMELASAQEKLHDLKKKTQLLQCYSPDSLLNKLQECMNKTDEESEMLHEQLLGKEIDVVTFTKKYKQLRINYHKQSLTYLAAKTSVVG
;
A
#
# COMPACT_ATOMS: atom_id res chain seq x y z
N MET A 1 23.67 10.37 -42.87
CA MET A 1 23.37 11.48 -43.77
C MET A 1 22.09 11.15 -44.53
N PHE A 2 21.08 12.02 -44.41
CA PHE A 2 19.89 12.34 -45.26
C PHE A 2 19.66 11.55 -46.58
N LYS A 3 18.46 11.28 -47.13
CA LYS A 3 17.02 11.48 -46.80
C LYS A 3 16.14 10.89 -47.96
N PHE A 4 14.86 10.55 -47.67
CA PHE A 4 13.61 10.73 -48.49
C PHE A 4 13.46 10.01 -49.87
N TRP A 5 12.30 9.60 -50.43
CA TRP A 5 10.84 9.59 -50.13
C TRP A 5 10.13 8.85 -51.31
N GLY A 6 8.95 8.26 -51.10
CA GLY A 6 7.90 8.15 -52.15
C GLY A 6 7.39 6.76 -52.61
N SER A 7 6.18 6.41 -52.15
CA SER A 7 5.27 5.26 -52.46
C SER A 7 4.64 5.29 -53.89
N PRO A 8 3.58 4.51 -54.30
CA PRO A 8 2.77 3.45 -53.63
C PRO A 8 2.39 2.21 -54.51
N GLN A 9 1.72 1.19 -53.93
CA GLN A 9 0.39 0.65 -54.35
C GLN A 9 0.13 -0.84 -53.97
N GLU A 10 -0.98 -1.02 -53.23
CA GLU A 10 -1.95 -2.14 -53.12
C GLU A 10 -1.53 -3.62 -53.08
N GLN A 11 -1.91 -4.30 -51.98
CA GLN A 11 -2.88 -5.40 -52.06
C GLN A 11 -3.58 -5.68 -50.72
N GLN A 12 -4.84 -6.06 -50.84
CA GLN A 12 -5.94 -6.01 -49.87
C GLN A 12 -6.37 -7.45 -49.54
N VAL A 13 -6.38 -7.87 -48.27
CA VAL A 13 -7.21 -9.01 -47.79
C VAL A 13 -7.67 -8.77 -46.32
N SER A 14 -8.93 -8.34 -46.20
CA SER A 14 -9.99 -8.58 -45.19
C SER A 14 -9.72 -9.11 -43.76
N SER A 15 -9.94 -8.21 -42.77
CA SER A 15 -10.82 -8.20 -41.55
C SER A 15 -10.99 -9.41 -40.58
N PRO A 16 -11.40 -9.22 -39.28
CA PRO A 16 -12.01 -8.02 -38.66
C PRO A 16 -11.46 -7.54 -37.27
N ARG A 17 -11.89 -6.31 -36.92
CA ARG A 17 -11.68 -5.42 -35.75
C ARG A 17 -12.30 -5.95 -34.42
N PRO A 18 -11.95 -5.40 -33.23
CA PRO A 18 -12.65 -4.21 -32.69
C PRO A 18 -11.74 -3.21 -31.92
N GLN A 19 -11.77 -1.92 -32.27
CA GLN A 19 -12.34 -0.78 -31.52
C GLN A 19 -11.39 -0.17 -30.47
N GLU A 20 -10.75 0.93 -30.88
CA GLU A 20 -10.20 1.94 -29.99
C GLU A 20 -11.34 2.75 -29.35
N SER A 21 -11.25 2.96 -28.04
CA SER A 21 -11.91 4.08 -27.36
C SER A 21 -10.91 4.73 -26.42
N THR A 22 -10.35 5.84 -26.88
CA THR A 22 -9.67 6.86 -26.08
C THR A 22 -10.64 7.37 -25.02
N THR A 23 -10.37 7.13 -23.74
CA THR A 23 -10.96 7.89 -22.63
C THR A 23 -9.88 8.14 -21.58
N ASN A 24 -9.38 9.39 -21.55
CA ASN A 24 -8.73 9.96 -20.38
C ASN A 24 -9.76 10.00 -19.25
N SER A 25 -9.68 9.06 -18.31
CA SER A 25 -10.55 9.04 -17.13
C SER A 25 -9.71 9.16 -15.87
N TRP A 26 -9.90 10.26 -15.14
CA TRP A 26 -9.12 10.65 -13.96
C TRP A 26 -9.67 10.08 -12.64
N TYR A 27 -10.42 8.98 -12.69
CA TYR A 27 -10.94 8.29 -11.51
C TYR A 27 -10.88 6.77 -11.67
N PRO A 28 -10.53 6.01 -10.61
CA PRO A 28 -10.55 4.55 -10.66
C PRO A 28 -11.99 4.01 -10.56
N PRO A 29 -12.29 2.86 -11.21
CA PRO A 29 -13.60 2.24 -11.12
C PRO A 29 -13.77 1.51 -9.78
N SER A 30 -14.86 1.82 -9.07
CA SER A 30 -15.24 1.21 -7.80
C SER A 30 -15.55 -0.29 -7.98
N ALA A 31 -14.85 -1.14 -7.23
CA ALA A 31 -15.13 -2.57 -7.14
C ALA A 31 -16.30 -2.83 -6.17
N SER A 32 -17.26 -3.64 -6.62
CA SER A 32 -18.33 -4.22 -5.80
C SER A 32 -17.81 -5.25 -4.78
N PRO A 33 -18.45 -5.42 -3.61
CA PRO A 33 -17.94 -6.27 -2.53
C PRO A 33 -18.35 -7.75 -2.69
N PRO A 34 -17.53 -8.72 -2.21
CA PRO A 34 -17.98 -10.09 -2.02
C PRO A 34 -18.49 -10.34 -0.58
N SER A 35 -19.43 -11.27 -0.47
CA SER A 35 -20.07 -11.69 0.79
C SER A 35 -19.27 -12.73 1.59
N SER A 36 -19.33 -12.56 2.92
CA SER A 36 -19.23 -13.51 4.06
C SER A 36 -17.90 -14.22 4.40
N SER A 37 -17.36 -13.96 5.62
CA SER A 37 -17.43 -14.85 6.82
C SER A 37 -16.31 -14.56 7.86
N GLY A 38 -16.68 -14.44 9.15
CA GLY A 38 -15.97 -15.05 10.29
C GLY A 38 -14.84 -14.35 11.08
N SER A 39 -15.22 -13.52 12.08
CA SER A 39 -14.64 -13.39 13.46
C SER A 39 -13.22 -12.75 13.67
N PRO A 40 -12.82 -12.41 14.92
CA PRO A 40 -12.86 -11.04 15.47
C PRO A 40 -11.48 -10.44 15.79
N ILE A 41 -11.34 -9.11 15.73
CA ILE A 41 -10.11 -8.37 16.09
C ILE A 41 -10.45 -7.31 17.16
N PRO A 42 -9.53 -6.99 18.10
CA PRO A 42 -9.83 -6.28 19.33
C PRO A 42 -10.17 -4.80 19.11
N ASN A 43 -11.11 -4.32 19.92
CA ASN A 43 -11.42 -2.92 20.10
C ASN A 43 -10.20 -2.19 20.66
N ASP A 44 -9.76 -1.15 19.95
CA ASP A 44 -9.54 0.19 20.51
C ASP A 44 -9.09 1.12 19.38
N ILE A 45 -9.96 2.05 18.99
CA ILE A 45 -9.66 3.47 18.72
C ILE A 45 -11.00 4.17 18.45
N ASN A 46 -11.30 5.07 19.39
CA ASN A 46 -12.36 6.06 19.41
C ASN A 46 -12.65 6.67 18.02
N SER A 47 -13.85 6.40 17.49
CA SER A 47 -14.40 7.04 16.29
C SER A 47 -15.83 7.53 16.58
N ASN A 48 -15.97 8.43 17.55
CA ASN A 48 -17.20 9.19 17.74
C ASN A 48 -17.01 10.60 17.18
N THR A 49 -17.20 10.81 15.87
CA THR A 49 -17.47 12.18 15.37
C THR A 49 -18.16 12.28 14.01
N TYR A 50 -18.87 11.25 13.53
CA TYR A 50 -19.61 11.38 12.26
C TYR A 50 -21.05 10.86 12.25
N THR A 51 -21.59 10.43 13.38
CA THR A 51 -23.00 10.01 13.51
C THR A 51 -23.86 10.95 14.37
N GLU A 52 -23.27 11.99 14.96
CA GLU A 52 -23.95 12.93 15.85
C GLU A 52 -24.28 14.26 15.15
N ARG A 53 -24.72 14.22 13.89
CA ARG A 53 -25.10 15.45 13.15
C ARG A 53 -26.43 15.41 12.42
N LEU A 54 -27.23 14.37 12.64
CA LEU A 54 -28.58 14.29 12.07
C LEU A 54 -29.73 14.41 13.07
N GLU A 55 -29.48 14.35 14.39
CA GLU A 55 -30.56 14.43 15.39
C GLU A 55 -30.70 15.79 16.09
N ASP A 56 -29.82 16.76 15.83
CA ASP A 56 -29.91 18.11 16.42
C ASP A 56 -30.59 19.15 15.50
N ARG A 57 -31.26 18.69 14.44
CA ARG A 57 -32.01 19.54 13.49
C ARG A 57 -33.49 19.68 13.88
N SER A 58 -33.78 19.68 15.17
CA SER A 58 -35.11 19.94 15.75
C SER A 58 -35.12 21.12 16.72
N HIS A 59 -33.98 21.79 16.92
CA HIS A 59 -33.89 23.01 17.73
C HIS A 59 -33.50 24.22 16.87
N LEU A 60 -34.25 24.49 15.81
CA LEU A 60 -34.53 25.89 15.50
C LEU A 60 -35.37 26.39 16.67
N SER A 61 -34.72 26.86 17.72
CA SER A 61 -35.36 27.73 18.69
C SER A 61 -36.04 28.82 17.86
N SER A 62 -37.37 28.75 17.77
CA SER A 62 -38.20 29.88 17.44
C SER A 62 -37.93 30.90 18.51
N HIS A 63 -36.82 31.64 18.36
CA HIS A 63 -36.59 32.87 19.06
C HIS A 63 -37.87 33.67 18.83
N GLU A 64 -38.61 33.95 19.90
CA GLU A 64 -39.88 34.66 19.87
C GLU A 64 -39.73 35.84 18.91
N THR A 65 -40.24 35.68 17.69
CA THR A 65 -40.18 36.74 16.69
C THR A 65 -41.12 37.78 17.24
N GLN A 66 -40.54 38.84 17.83
CA GLN A 66 -41.28 40.03 18.22
C GLN A 66 -42.22 40.37 17.06
N SER A 67 -43.51 40.55 17.38
CA SER A 67 -44.53 40.81 16.37
C SER A 67 -44.01 41.88 15.40
N PRO A 68 -44.09 41.68 14.07
CA PRO A 68 -43.58 42.64 13.08
C PRO A 68 -44.10 44.08 13.30
N VAL A 69 -45.23 44.17 13.98
CA VAL A 69 -45.88 45.42 14.41
C VAL A 69 -44.99 46.26 15.34
N VAL A 70 -44.15 45.65 16.18
CA VAL A 70 -43.26 46.36 17.13
C VAL A 70 -42.33 47.33 16.39
N TYR A 71 -41.80 46.93 15.24
CA TYR A 71 -40.90 47.77 14.44
C TYR A 71 -41.62 48.94 13.73
N LEU A 72 -42.96 48.91 13.69
CA LEU A 72 -43.81 49.92 13.05
C LEU A 72 -44.46 50.88 14.07
N GLN A 73 -44.47 50.55 15.37
CA GLN A 73 -45.19 51.31 16.40
C GLN A 73 -44.68 52.75 16.57
N ASP A 74 -43.38 52.97 16.41
CA ASP A 74 -42.74 54.29 16.59
C ASP A 74 -42.69 55.11 15.29
N LYS A 75 -43.41 54.71 14.23
CA LYS A 75 -43.43 55.40 12.94
C LYS A 75 -44.65 56.32 12.82
N SER A 76 -44.43 57.51 12.29
CA SER A 76 -45.51 58.46 12.01
C SER A 76 -46.40 57.99 10.84
N ILE A 77 -47.61 58.52 10.75
CA ILE A 77 -48.58 58.18 9.68
C ILE A 77 -48.00 58.48 8.29
N ASP A 78 -47.25 59.58 8.15
CA ASP A 78 -46.62 59.95 6.89
C ASP A 78 -45.50 58.97 6.50
N GLU A 79 -44.74 58.49 7.48
CA GLU A 79 -43.72 57.45 7.27
C GLU A 79 -44.34 56.10 6.91
N LEU A 80 -45.44 55.71 7.55
CA LEU A 80 -46.17 54.49 7.21
C LEU A 80 -46.77 54.57 5.81
N ARG A 81 -47.37 55.72 5.42
CA ARG A 81 -47.85 55.96 4.06
C ARG A 81 -46.73 55.89 3.04
N ARG A 82 -45.55 56.44 3.39
CA ARG A 82 -44.35 56.37 2.56
C ARG A 82 -43.85 54.93 2.41
N LEU A 83 -43.77 54.17 3.50
CA LEU A 83 -43.38 52.75 3.47
C LEU A 83 -44.34 51.89 2.63
N LEU A 84 -45.63 52.21 2.60
CA LEU A 84 -46.62 51.51 1.77
C LEU A 84 -46.58 51.91 0.29
N SER A 85 -46.13 53.13 -0.02
CA SER A 85 -46.19 53.70 -1.38
C SER A 85 -44.86 53.62 -2.12
N ASP A 86 -43.74 53.59 -1.40
CA ASP A 86 -42.39 53.52 -1.94
C ASP A 86 -41.70 52.21 -1.54
N GLN A 87 -41.50 51.34 -2.53
CA GLN A 87 -40.82 50.05 -2.39
C GLN A 87 -39.36 50.22 -1.90
N GLY A 88 -38.68 51.29 -2.30
CA GLY A 88 -37.30 51.57 -1.88
C GLY A 88 -37.24 51.89 -0.38
N ALA A 89 -38.12 52.76 0.10
CA ALA A 89 -38.26 53.07 1.53
C ALA A 89 -38.58 51.82 2.36
N TYR A 90 -39.45 50.94 1.86
CA TYR A 90 -39.78 49.67 2.52
C TYR A 90 -38.57 48.74 2.63
N GLN A 91 -37.82 48.55 1.55
CA GLN A 91 -36.66 47.67 1.55
C GLN A 91 -35.53 48.20 2.44
N GLN A 92 -35.30 49.52 2.46
CA GLN A 92 -34.35 50.14 3.37
C GLN A 92 -34.77 49.98 4.84
N PHE A 93 -36.07 50.11 5.13
CA PHE A 93 -36.60 49.84 6.46
C PHE A 93 -36.36 48.39 6.88
N LEU A 94 -36.64 47.40 6.02
CA LEU A 94 -36.35 45.99 6.33
C LEU A 94 -34.87 45.75 6.61
N LEU A 95 -33.96 46.35 5.84
CA LEU A 95 -32.52 46.24 6.06
C LEU A 95 -32.05 46.93 7.35
N SER A 96 -32.82 47.90 7.86
CA SER A 96 -32.54 48.59 9.12
C SER A 96 -32.96 47.79 10.36
N ILE A 97 -33.81 46.77 10.21
CA ILE A 97 -34.28 45.93 11.33
C ILE A 97 -33.13 45.06 11.85
N ASP A 98 -32.89 45.11 13.15
CA ASP A 98 -31.74 44.45 13.81
C ASP A 98 -31.63 42.95 13.52
N PRO A 99 -32.71 42.14 13.66
CA PRO A 99 -32.69 40.74 13.24
C PRO A 99 -32.26 40.52 11.78
N VAL A 100 -32.75 41.35 10.84
CA VAL A 100 -32.45 41.23 9.40
C VAL A 100 -31.00 41.62 9.12
N ARG A 101 -30.52 42.69 9.76
CA ARG A 101 -29.11 43.12 9.69
C ARG A 101 -28.17 42.04 10.24
N THR A 102 -28.51 41.49 11.40
CA THR A 102 -27.73 40.42 12.05
C THR A 102 -27.67 39.18 11.17
N GLN A 103 -28.81 38.74 10.62
CA GLN A 103 -28.86 37.59 9.73
C GLN A 103 -28.06 37.81 8.44
N ASN A 104 -28.15 38.99 7.83
CA ASN A 104 -27.35 39.33 6.65
C ASN A 104 -25.86 39.30 6.95
N ASN A 105 -25.43 39.87 8.10
CA ASN A 105 -24.04 39.85 8.52
C ASN A 105 -23.53 38.41 8.72
N VAL A 106 -24.30 37.54 9.39
CA VAL A 106 -23.93 36.13 9.59
C VAL A 106 -23.80 35.40 8.25
N ARG A 107 -24.72 35.64 7.32
CA ARG A 107 -24.66 35.07 5.96
C ARG A 107 -23.38 35.52 5.24
N ASP A 108 -23.06 36.79 5.32
CA ASP A 108 -21.93 37.38 4.59
C ASP A 108 -20.58 36.92 5.17
N GLU A 109 -20.45 36.83 6.49
CA GLU A 109 -19.28 36.22 7.15
C GLU A 109 -19.17 34.74 6.80
N LEU A 110 -20.26 33.96 6.84
CA LEU A 110 -20.22 32.55 6.45
C LEU A 110 -19.74 32.37 5.00
N LYS A 111 -20.23 33.21 4.08
CA LYS A 111 -19.80 33.19 2.69
C LYS A 111 -18.31 33.52 2.56
N LYS A 112 -17.84 34.53 3.29
CA LYS A 112 -16.44 34.94 3.30
C LYS A 112 -15.52 33.86 3.84
N GLU A 113 -15.85 33.26 4.99
CA GLU A 113 -15.08 32.17 5.59
C GLU A 113 -15.06 30.92 4.70
N THR A 114 -16.19 30.58 4.08
CA THR A 114 -16.26 29.46 3.14
C THR A 114 -15.35 29.68 1.93
N LEU A 115 -15.33 30.90 1.38
CA LEU A 115 -14.46 31.25 0.27
C LEU A 115 -12.98 31.24 0.67
N GLN A 116 -12.67 31.73 1.88
CA GLN A 116 -11.30 31.73 2.39
C GLN A 116 -10.79 30.30 2.57
N LEU A 117 -11.58 29.43 3.22
CA LEU A 117 -11.24 28.02 3.39
C LEU A 117 -11.06 27.30 2.05
N ALA A 118 -11.93 27.56 1.07
CA ALA A 118 -11.81 26.99 -0.26
C ALA A 118 -10.50 27.40 -0.95
N ARG A 119 -10.08 28.67 -0.82
CA ARG A 119 -8.79 29.16 -1.36
C ARG A 119 -7.61 28.50 -0.66
N GLU A 120 -7.62 28.43 0.66
CA GLU A 120 -6.57 27.79 1.44
C GLU A 120 -6.45 26.28 1.16
N ASN A 121 -7.55 25.62 0.82
CA ASN A 121 -7.52 24.22 0.40
C ASN A 121 -6.89 24.09 -0.99
N LEU A 122 -7.30 24.94 -1.95
CA LEU A 122 -6.72 24.96 -3.30
C LEU A 122 -5.22 25.27 -3.28
N GLU A 123 -4.75 26.11 -2.35
CA GLU A 123 -3.32 26.40 -2.20
C GLU A 123 -2.52 25.20 -1.67
N LYS A 124 -3.15 24.30 -0.90
CA LYS A 124 -2.51 23.08 -0.38
C LYS A 124 -2.47 21.93 -1.39
N GLU A 125 -3.36 21.91 -2.38
CA GLU A 125 -3.38 20.90 -3.45
C GLU A 125 -2.03 20.65 -4.16
N PRO A 126 -1.26 21.68 -4.59
CA PRO A 126 0.04 21.45 -5.21
C PRO A 126 1.04 20.80 -4.25
N GLN A 127 1.04 21.20 -2.97
CA GLN A 127 1.91 20.60 -1.97
C GLN A 127 1.56 19.13 -1.72
N ILE A 128 0.27 18.80 -1.63
CA ILE A 128 -0.20 17.42 -1.47
C ILE A 128 0.21 16.57 -2.68
N THR A 129 0.06 17.11 -3.88
CA THR A 129 0.42 16.42 -5.13
C THR A 129 1.93 16.15 -5.19
N GLU A 130 2.74 17.14 -4.84
CA GLU A 130 4.19 17.00 -4.80
C GLU A 130 4.64 15.95 -3.78
N LEU A 131 4.10 15.98 -2.55
CA LEU A 131 4.40 14.97 -1.53
C LEU A 131 4.00 13.55 -1.97
N ARG A 132 2.87 13.40 -2.67
CA ARG A 132 2.46 12.11 -3.25
C ARG A 132 3.45 11.63 -4.30
N ASN A 133 3.91 12.51 -5.17
CA ASN A 133 4.91 12.18 -6.19
C ASN A 133 6.24 11.76 -5.56
N GLN A 134 6.72 12.48 -4.55
CA GLN A 134 7.93 12.12 -3.81
C GLN A 134 7.80 10.74 -3.14
N CYS A 135 6.68 10.49 -2.45
CA CYS A 135 6.40 9.20 -1.84
C CYS A 135 6.39 8.07 -2.89
N MET A 136 5.85 8.34 -4.08
CA MET A 136 5.83 7.38 -5.17
C MET A 136 7.25 7.08 -5.66
N ILE A 137 8.08 8.09 -5.89
CA ILE A 137 9.48 7.94 -6.32
C ILE A 137 10.28 7.13 -5.30
N ILE A 138 10.19 7.48 -4.01
CA ILE A 138 10.89 6.78 -2.94
C ILE A 138 10.45 5.30 -2.92
N ARG A 139 9.16 5.02 -3.07
CA ARG A 139 8.65 3.64 -3.07
C ARG A 139 9.11 2.85 -4.30
N THR A 140 9.06 3.43 -5.49
CA THR A 140 9.32 2.68 -6.73
C THR A 140 10.79 2.61 -7.10
N MET A 141 11.62 3.56 -6.66
CA MET A 141 13.04 3.60 -6.99
C MET A 141 13.90 3.18 -5.80
N GLU A 142 13.83 3.93 -4.70
CA GLU A 142 14.75 3.76 -3.58
C GLU A 142 14.45 2.49 -2.78
N LEU A 143 13.20 2.33 -2.36
CA LEU A 143 12.76 1.17 -1.58
C LEU A 143 12.92 -0.13 -2.38
N ALA A 144 12.47 -0.13 -3.63
CA ALA A 144 12.61 -1.30 -4.51
C ALA A 144 14.07 -1.70 -4.71
N SER A 145 14.97 -0.74 -4.98
CA SER A 145 16.41 -1.02 -5.14
C SER A 145 17.05 -1.53 -3.84
N ALA A 146 16.67 -0.96 -2.69
CA ALA A 146 17.18 -1.43 -1.39
C ALA A 146 16.71 -2.86 -1.09
N GLN A 147 15.45 -3.18 -1.40
CA GLN A 147 14.88 -4.52 -1.23
C GLN A 147 15.57 -5.55 -2.14
N GLU A 148 15.85 -5.22 -3.39
CA GLU A 148 16.60 -6.08 -4.32
C GLU A 148 18.00 -6.38 -3.78
N LYS A 149 18.76 -5.34 -3.39
CA LYS A 149 20.11 -5.51 -2.80
C LYS A 149 20.09 -6.36 -1.53
N LEU A 150 19.11 -6.14 -0.66
CA LEU A 150 18.94 -6.94 0.55
C LEU A 150 18.65 -8.42 0.20
N HIS A 151 17.77 -8.66 -0.76
CA HIS A 151 17.46 -10.00 -1.22
C HIS A 151 18.70 -10.72 -1.78
N ASP A 152 19.50 -10.04 -2.60
CA ASP A 152 20.74 -10.58 -3.17
C ASP A 152 21.79 -10.90 -2.10
N LEU A 153 21.98 -10.00 -1.14
CA LEU A 153 22.87 -10.24 0.00
C LEU A 153 22.38 -11.40 0.85
N LYS A 154 21.08 -11.49 1.13
CA LYS A 154 20.51 -12.61 1.88
C LYS A 154 20.75 -13.94 1.16
N LYS A 155 20.54 -14.00 -0.15
CA LYS A 155 20.82 -15.18 -0.97
C LYS A 155 22.30 -15.56 -0.94
N LYS A 156 23.21 -14.58 -1.03
CA LYS A 156 24.66 -14.80 -0.93
C LYS A 156 25.04 -15.34 0.46
N THR A 157 24.51 -14.77 1.53
CA THR A 157 24.77 -15.24 2.90
C THR A 157 24.26 -16.66 3.12
N GLN A 158 23.07 -16.98 2.62
CA GLN A 158 22.52 -18.34 2.70
C GLN A 158 23.40 -19.35 1.94
N LEU A 159 23.90 -18.96 0.75
CA LEU A 159 24.86 -19.78 0.02
C LEU A 159 26.14 -20.01 0.85
N LEU A 160 26.71 -18.94 1.41
CA LEU A 160 27.90 -19.04 2.26
C LEU A 160 27.67 -19.91 3.50
N GLN A 161 26.47 -19.87 4.09
CA GLN A 161 26.10 -20.72 5.21
C GLN A 161 26.18 -22.22 4.84
N CYS A 162 25.79 -22.59 3.61
CA CYS A 162 25.93 -23.97 3.11
C CYS A 162 27.40 -24.43 2.99
N TYR A 163 28.34 -23.48 2.89
CA TYR A 163 29.78 -23.69 2.83
C TYR A 163 30.50 -23.24 4.11
N SER A 164 29.76 -23.04 5.20
CA SER A 164 30.37 -22.78 6.50
C SER A 164 31.24 -23.96 6.93
N PRO A 165 32.32 -23.71 7.71
CA PRO A 165 33.18 -24.78 8.22
C PRO A 165 32.39 -25.92 8.88
N ASP A 166 31.40 -25.60 9.70
CA ASP A 166 30.55 -26.59 10.37
C ASP A 166 29.70 -27.41 9.39
N SER A 167 29.09 -26.76 8.39
CA SER A 167 28.30 -27.45 7.35
C SER A 167 29.18 -28.40 6.52
N LEU A 168 30.40 -27.99 6.20
CA LEU A 168 31.37 -28.83 5.49
C LEU A 168 31.88 -29.99 6.36
N LEU A 169 32.14 -29.75 7.65
CA LEU A 169 32.50 -30.79 8.61
C LEU A 169 31.39 -31.81 8.79
N ASN A 170 30.14 -31.38 8.90
CA ASN A 170 28.98 -32.26 9.00
C ASN A 170 28.84 -33.12 7.73
N LYS A 171 28.93 -32.53 6.54
CA LYS A 171 28.93 -33.29 5.27
C LYS A 171 30.06 -34.31 5.19
N LEU A 172 31.25 -33.98 5.71
CA LEU A 172 32.38 -34.90 5.74
C LEU A 172 32.14 -36.06 6.72
N GLN A 173 31.56 -35.78 7.89
CA GLN A 173 31.16 -36.81 8.85
C GLN A 173 30.08 -37.74 8.27
N GLU A 174 29.09 -37.19 7.58
CA GLU A 174 28.06 -37.99 6.88
C GLU A 174 28.68 -38.89 5.80
N CYS A 175 29.63 -38.37 5.00
CA CYS A 175 30.37 -39.18 4.02
C CYS A 175 31.14 -40.34 4.68
N MET A 176 31.73 -40.10 5.86
CA MET A 176 32.43 -41.15 6.61
C MET A 176 31.46 -42.24 7.06
N ASN A 177 30.36 -41.85 7.71
CA ASN A 177 29.34 -42.79 8.19
C ASN A 177 28.79 -43.62 7.04
N LYS A 178 28.50 -43.00 5.89
CA LYS A 178 28.05 -43.69 4.69
C LYS A 178 29.07 -44.71 4.17
N THR A 179 30.35 -44.35 4.15
CA THR A 179 31.41 -45.29 3.71
C THR A 179 31.54 -46.48 4.66
N ASP A 180 31.31 -46.24 5.96
CA ASP A 180 31.30 -47.29 6.99
C ASP A 180 30.09 -48.22 6.80
N GLU A 181 28.89 -47.66 6.62
CA GLU A 181 27.66 -48.41 6.28
C GLU A 181 27.82 -49.23 4.99
N GLU A 182 28.42 -48.66 3.94
CA GLU A 182 28.73 -49.40 2.71
C GLU A 182 29.69 -50.57 2.95
N SER A 183 30.61 -50.45 3.92
CA SER A 183 31.52 -51.53 4.28
C SER A 183 30.84 -52.65 5.06
N GLU A 184 29.86 -52.31 5.90
CA GLU A 184 29.00 -53.27 6.60
C GLU A 184 28.05 -53.99 5.62
N MET A 185 27.40 -53.27 4.69
CA MET A 185 26.61 -53.91 3.64
C MET A 185 27.45 -54.88 2.79
N LEU A 186 28.70 -54.50 2.47
CA LEU A 186 29.61 -55.39 1.75
C LEU A 186 29.97 -56.64 2.57
N HIS A 187 30.05 -56.51 3.90
CA HIS A 187 30.25 -57.64 4.80
C HIS A 187 29.04 -58.57 4.81
N GLU A 188 27.82 -58.03 4.87
CA GLU A 188 26.58 -58.80 4.76
C GLU A 188 26.50 -59.58 3.44
N GLN A 189 26.88 -58.97 2.31
CA GLN A 189 26.92 -59.65 1.00
C GLN A 189 27.88 -60.84 0.97
N LEU A 190 29.02 -60.75 1.66
CA LEU A 190 29.96 -61.86 1.79
C LEU A 190 29.34 -63.02 2.58
N LEU A 191 28.67 -62.71 3.70
CA LEU A 191 27.97 -63.71 4.52
C LEU A 191 26.82 -64.36 3.75
N GLY A 192 26.11 -63.59 2.93
CA GLY A 192 25.08 -64.06 1.99
C GLY A 192 25.64 -64.87 0.82
N LYS A 193 26.97 -64.99 0.68
CA LYS A 193 27.68 -65.62 -0.45
C LYS A 193 27.34 -65.00 -1.81
N GLU A 194 26.90 -63.74 -1.82
CA GLU A 194 26.57 -62.97 -3.03
C GLU A 194 27.83 -62.48 -3.75
N ILE A 195 28.95 -62.41 -3.02
CA ILE A 195 30.26 -62.00 -3.54
C ILE A 195 31.35 -63.01 -3.12
N ASP A 196 32.35 -63.18 -3.97
CA ASP A 196 33.51 -64.00 -3.64
C ASP A 196 34.52 -63.25 -2.75
N VAL A 197 35.35 -64.01 -2.04
CA VAL A 197 36.32 -63.49 -1.05
C VAL A 197 37.34 -62.55 -1.69
N VAL A 198 37.76 -62.80 -2.94
CA VAL A 198 38.78 -61.98 -3.62
C VAL A 198 38.19 -60.62 -3.98
N THR A 199 36.97 -60.60 -4.52
CA THR A 199 36.21 -59.38 -4.82
C THR A 199 35.87 -58.59 -3.56
N PHE A 200 35.42 -59.27 -2.50
CA PHE A 200 35.19 -58.66 -1.18
C PHE A 200 36.44 -57.95 -0.69
N THR A 201 37.57 -58.66 -0.63
CA THR A 201 38.83 -58.13 -0.07
C THR A 201 39.27 -56.86 -0.81
N LYS A 202 39.15 -56.85 -2.14
CA LYS A 202 39.48 -55.68 -2.96
C LYS A 202 38.56 -54.50 -2.67
N LYS A 203 37.24 -54.71 -2.65
CA LYS A 203 36.24 -53.64 -2.41
C LYS A 203 36.31 -53.11 -0.97
N TYR A 204 36.38 -54.01 0.01
CA TYR A 204 36.45 -53.67 1.42
C TYR A 204 37.69 -52.83 1.72
N LYS A 205 38.87 -53.26 1.22
CA LYS A 205 40.11 -52.48 1.36
C LYS A 205 39.95 -51.07 0.80
N GLN A 206 39.31 -50.91 -0.36
CA GLN A 206 39.08 -49.60 -0.95
C GLN A 206 38.16 -48.73 -0.08
N LEU A 207 37.06 -49.28 0.44
CA LEU A 207 36.14 -48.56 1.33
C LEU A 207 36.84 -48.13 2.62
N ARG A 208 37.62 -49.02 3.26
CA ARG A 208 38.38 -48.66 4.47
C ARG A 208 39.43 -47.58 4.20
N ILE A 209 40.14 -47.62 3.08
CA ILE A 209 41.07 -46.55 2.69
C ILE A 209 40.35 -45.21 2.57
N ASN A 210 39.18 -45.19 1.92
CA ASN A 210 38.39 -43.97 1.76
C ASN A 210 37.91 -43.44 3.11
N TYR A 211 37.36 -44.30 3.97
CA TYR A 211 36.93 -43.94 5.33
C TYR A 211 38.07 -43.31 6.13
N HIS A 212 39.24 -43.97 6.19
CA HIS A 212 40.37 -43.46 6.95
C HIS A 212 40.92 -42.15 6.39
N LYS A 213 40.94 -41.98 5.06
CA LYS A 213 41.31 -40.72 4.41
C LYS A 213 40.36 -39.58 4.82
N GLN A 214 39.05 -39.84 4.79
CA GLN A 214 38.05 -38.85 5.23
C GLN A 214 38.16 -38.55 6.72
N SER A 215 38.39 -39.57 7.57
CA SER A 215 38.58 -39.43 9.02
C SER A 215 39.77 -38.55 9.38
N LEU A 216 40.93 -38.77 8.74
CA LEU A 216 42.10 -37.92 8.92
C LEU A 216 41.84 -36.48 8.48
N THR A 217 41.14 -36.31 7.35
CA THR A 217 40.76 -34.98 6.83
C THR A 217 39.83 -34.26 7.81
N TYR A 218 38.83 -34.97 8.34
CA TYR A 218 37.89 -34.44 9.32
C TYR A 218 38.60 -34.02 10.61
N LEU A 219 39.49 -34.87 11.13
CA LEU A 219 40.26 -34.57 12.33
C LEU A 219 41.11 -33.31 12.15
N ALA A 220 41.86 -33.22 11.04
CA ALA A 220 42.69 -32.06 10.72
C ALA A 220 41.85 -30.78 10.58
N ALA A 221 40.72 -30.84 9.87
CA ALA A 221 39.81 -29.71 9.70
C ALA A 221 39.19 -29.27 11.03
N LYS A 222 38.74 -30.22 11.86
CA LYS A 222 38.16 -29.95 13.19
C LYS A 222 39.16 -29.29 14.13
N THR A 223 40.42 -29.73 14.13
CA THR A 223 41.47 -29.10 14.94
C THR A 223 41.84 -27.70 14.46
N SER A 224 41.70 -27.42 13.15
CA SER A 224 41.98 -26.09 12.58
C SER A 224 40.88 -25.06 12.84
N VAL A 225 39.65 -25.49 13.13
CA VAL A 225 38.51 -24.59 13.42
C VAL A 225 38.46 -24.17 14.89
N VAL A 226 39.12 -24.92 15.78
CA VAL A 226 39.14 -24.69 17.24
C VAL A 226 40.32 -23.82 17.70
N GLY A 227 41.30 -23.55 16.83
CA GLY A 227 42.45 -22.67 17.08
C GLY A 227 42.24 -21.26 16.53
#